data_AF-A0A243R1F9-F1
#
_entry.id   AF-A0A243R1F9-F1
#
_cell.length_a   1.000
_cell.length_b   1.000
_cell.length_c   1.000
_cell.angle_alpha   90.00
_cell.angle_beta   90.00
_cell.angle_gamma   90.00
#
_symmetry.space_group_name_H-M   'P 1'
#
loop_
_entity.id
_entity.type
_entity.pdbx_description
1 polymer ?
#
loop_
_entity_poly.entity_id
_entity_poly.type
_entity_poly.pdbx_seq_one_letter_code
_entity_poly.pdbx_strand_id
1 'polypeptide(L)'
;MSDGHRRAQAAIQTILRLTNLLMAGKRVAVIGDEPELAARLRAMGAQTLLADPAAALRGHRVLAEDEAVALADLVIGATEAHLPLLRDGAILIPAVPPAGPPEAGEPPEAGEPYGTDGEPSGTGEPYGADGEPPAGPSGTGGEPSGTGGVLAGLPGVRVRDGITGYRLGPGREVFVLDMSC
;
A
#
# COMPACT_ATOMS: atom_id res chain seq x y z
N MET A 1 8.52 14.83 20.98
CA MET A 1 8.73 14.44 19.55
C MET A 1 7.43 14.69 18.83
N SER A 2 7.43 15.41 17.70
CA SER A 2 6.21 15.66 16.93
C SER A 2 5.76 14.39 16.19
N ASP A 3 4.47 14.29 15.89
CA ASP A 3 3.91 13.15 15.17
C ASP A 3 4.55 12.95 13.78
N GLY A 4 4.94 14.03 13.10
CA GLY A 4 5.70 13.99 11.84
C GLY A 4 7.05 13.27 11.97
N HIS A 5 7.77 13.44 13.09
CA HIS A 5 9.03 12.72 13.31
C HIS A 5 8.82 11.20 13.44
N ARG A 6 7.77 10.79 14.16
CA ARG A 6 7.44 9.38 14.36
C ARG A 6 6.99 8.75 13.04
N ARG A 7 6.12 9.43 12.29
CA ARG A 7 5.64 8.99 10.98
C ARG A 7 6.79 8.84 9.99
N ALA A 8 7.66 9.84 9.87
CA ALA A 8 8.82 9.80 8.99
C ALA A 8 9.77 8.65 9.32
N GLN A 9 10.02 8.41 10.61
CA GLN A 9 10.85 7.29 11.06
C GLN A 9 10.22 5.93 10.73
N ALA A 10 8.93 5.75 11.03
CA ALA A 10 8.21 4.52 10.72
C ALA A 10 8.20 4.25 9.21
N ALA A 11 7.90 5.27 8.40
CA ALA A 11 7.91 5.16 6.94
C ALA A 11 9.28 4.70 6.42
N ILE A 12 10.38 5.35 6.84
CA ILE A 12 11.73 4.97 6.41
C ILE A 12 12.07 3.54 6.84
N GLN A 13 11.75 3.16 8.09
CA GLN A 13 11.99 1.80 8.57
C GLN A 13 11.24 0.76 7.75
N THR A 14 9.97 0.99 7.45
CA THR A 14 9.17 0.09 6.61
C THR A 14 9.74 0.02 5.20
N ILE A 15 10.11 1.15 4.59
CA ILE A 15 10.72 1.17 3.26
C ILE A 15 11.99 0.34 3.24
N LEU A 16 12.91 0.56 4.18
CA LEU A 16 14.18 -0.16 4.21
C LEU A 16 13.97 -1.66 4.48
N ARG A 17 13.07 -2.02 5.40
CA ARG A 17 12.70 -3.42 5.70
C ARG A 17 12.14 -4.12 4.47
N LEU A 18 11.22 -3.45 3.77
CA LEU A 18 10.55 -4.03 2.62
C LEU A 18 11.44 -4.03 1.40
N THR A 19 12.30 -3.03 1.18
CA THR A 19 13.02 -2.88 -0.10
C THR A 19 14.47 -3.31 -0.07
N ASN A 20 15.14 -3.22 1.07
CA ASN A 20 16.62 -3.22 1.17
C ASN A 20 17.28 -2.19 0.22
N LEU A 21 16.57 -1.11 -0.12
CA LEU A 21 17.04 -0.11 -1.07
C LEU A 21 18.17 0.75 -0.46
N LEU A 22 19.27 0.90 -1.21
CA LEU A 22 20.25 1.94 -0.92
C LEU A 22 19.66 3.32 -1.27
N MET A 23 19.50 4.19 -0.26
CA MET A 23 18.91 5.52 -0.43
C MET A 23 19.88 6.56 -0.99
N ALA A 24 21.18 6.40 -0.75
CA ALA A 24 22.19 7.34 -1.21
C ALA A 24 22.19 7.44 -2.74
N GLY A 25 22.07 8.67 -3.26
CA GLY A 25 22.04 8.97 -4.69
C GLY A 25 20.70 8.69 -5.39
N LYS A 26 19.71 8.09 -4.70
CA LYS A 26 18.37 7.86 -5.28
C LYS A 26 17.60 9.15 -5.35
N ARG A 27 16.85 9.33 -6.44
CA ARG A 27 15.90 10.44 -6.59
C ARG A 27 14.59 10.04 -5.96
N VAL A 28 14.21 10.74 -4.90
CA VAL A 28 13.01 10.42 -4.13
C VAL A 28 12.02 11.57 -4.26
N ALA A 29 10.91 11.33 -4.94
CA ALA A 29 9.81 12.30 -4.98
C ALA A 29 8.94 12.14 -3.73
N VAL A 30 8.67 13.26 -3.07
CA VAL A 30 7.74 13.34 -1.93
C VAL A 30 6.60 14.26 -2.34
N ILE A 31 5.41 13.67 -2.45
CA ILE A 31 4.17 14.38 -2.79
C ILE A 31 3.44 14.71 -1.49
N GLY A 32 3.03 15.98 -1.35
CA GLY A 32 2.44 16.54 -0.13
C GLY A 32 3.45 17.06 0.90
N ASP A 33 2.92 17.63 1.99
CA ASP A 33 3.68 18.31 3.03
C ASP A 33 4.26 17.32 4.06
N GLU A 34 5.36 16.66 3.71
CA GLU A 34 6.06 15.71 4.58
C GLU A 34 7.54 16.13 4.80
N PRO A 35 7.78 17.25 5.52
CA PRO A 35 9.09 17.88 5.61
C PRO A 35 10.07 17.08 6.47
N GLU A 36 9.60 16.42 7.54
CA GLU A 36 10.45 15.56 8.38
C GLU A 36 10.91 14.31 7.63
N LEU A 37 10.07 13.77 6.73
CA LEU A 37 10.41 12.64 5.88
C LEU A 37 11.44 13.05 4.83
N ALA A 38 11.19 14.15 4.13
CA ALA A 38 12.11 14.70 3.15
C ALA A 38 13.49 15.04 3.77
N ALA A 39 13.51 15.63 4.96
CA ALA A 39 14.75 15.96 5.66
C ALA A 39 15.56 14.71 6.00
N ARG A 40 14.92 13.65 6.48
CA ARG A 40 15.59 12.38 6.81
C ARG A 40 16.09 11.66 5.57
N LEU A 41 15.30 11.58 4.51
CA LEU A 41 15.74 11.00 3.23
C LEU A 41 16.99 11.73 2.70
N ARG A 42 16.99 13.06 2.75
CA ARG A 42 18.16 13.86 2.37
C ARG A 42 19.37 13.60 3.26
N ALA A 43 19.17 13.44 4.58
CA ALA A 43 20.24 13.08 5.51
C ALA A 43 20.84 11.69 5.23
N MET A 44 20.09 10.79 4.57
CA MET A 44 20.57 9.50 4.08
C MET A 44 21.24 9.57 2.70
N GLY A 45 21.42 10.76 2.15
CA GLY A 45 22.05 10.99 0.84
C GLY A 45 21.10 10.88 -0.36
N ALA A 46 19.78 10.81 -0.13
CA ALA A 46 18.82 10.84 -1.23
C ALA A 46 18.72 12.25 -1.85
N GLN A 47 18.46 12.29 -3.15
CA GLN A 47 18.13 13.50 -3.90
C GLN A 47 16.61 13.72 -3.82
N THR A 48 16.16 14.46 -2.81
CA THR A 48 14.72 14.67 -2.59
C THR A 48 14.13 15.70 -3.55
N LEU A 49 13.11 15.29 -4.30
CA LEU A 49 12.31 16.10 -5.21
C LEU A 49 10.98 16.41 -4.53
N LEU A 50 10.71 17.67 -4.23
CA LEU A 50 9.49 18.07 -3.52
C LEU A 50 8.50 18.65 -4.53
N ALA A 51 7.24 18.21 -4.45
CA ALA A 51 6.16 18.72 -5.29
C ALA A 51 5.24 19.70 -4.55
N ASP A 52 5.27 19.70 -3.20
CA ASP A 52 4.39 20.55 -2.41
C ASP A 52 4.87 22.03 -2.42
N PRO A 53 4.01 23.00 -2.79
CA PRO A 53 4.36 24.41 -2.79
C PRO A 53 4.74 24.96 -1.40
N ALA A 54 4.23 24.42 -0.31
CA ALA A 54 4.61 24.79 1.05
C ALA A 54 6.08 24.48 1.37
N ALA A 55 6.72 23.57 0.63
CA ALA A 55 8.16 23.34 0.74
C ALA A 55 8.99 24.53 0.24
N ALA A 56 8.48 25.32 -0.71
CA ALA A 56 9.15 26.52 -1.21
C ALA A 56 9.32 27.58 -0.11
N LEU A 57 8.34 27.70 0.79
CA LEU A 57 8.39 28.60 1.94
C LEU A 57 9.52 28.24 2.93
N ARG A 58 10.01 27.00 2.88
CA ARG A 58 11.14 26.50 3.68
C ARG A 58 12.48 26.54 2.92
N GLY A 59 12.51 27.23 1.78
CA GLY A 59 13.70 27.40 0.95
C GLY A 59 14.08 26.17 0.12
N HIS A 60 13.16 25.21 -0.06
CA HIS A 60 13.38 24.08 -0.95
C HIS A 60 13.01 24.41 -2.39
N ARG A 61 13.73 23.82 -3.34
CA ARG A 61 13.32 23.82 -4.75
C ARG A 61 12.14 22.86 -4.90
N VAL A 62 11.04 23.38 -5.44
CA VAL A 62 9.83 22.63 -5.74
C VAL A 62 9.77 22.38 -7.25
N LEU A 63 9.38 21.17 -7.63
CA LEU A 63 9.12 20.78 -9.02
C LEU A 63 7.61 20.61 -9.22
N ALA A 64 7.16 20.60 -10.48
CA ALA A 64 5.82 20.11 -10.77
C ALA A 64 5.72 18.63 -10.37
N GLU A 65 4.54 18.21 -9.89
CA GLU A 65 4.31 16.83 -9.43
C GLU A 65 4.66 15.80 -10.51
N ASP A 66 4.13 15.96 -11.73
CA ASP A 66 4.42 15.09 -12.87
C ASP A 66 5.92 15.01 -13.19
N GLU A 67 6.63 16.14 -13.10
CA GLU A 67 8.08 16.20 -13.34
C GLU A 67 8.84 15.46 -12.24
N ALA A 68 8.49 15.68 -10.97
CA ALA A 68 9.11 14.99 -9.84
C ALA A 68 8.92 13.46 -9.94
N VAL A 69 7.70 13.02 -10.25
CA VAL A 69 7.35 11.61 -10.45
C VAL A 69 8.13 11.00 -11.62
N ALA A 70 8.19 11.69 -12.76
CA ALA A 70 8.90 11.19 -13.95
C ALA A 70 10.42 11.11 -13.76
N LEU A 71 10.98 11.86 -12.80
CA LEU A 71 12.42 11.85 -12.51
C LEU A 71 12.81 10.86 -11.39
N ALA A 72 11.88 10.44 -10.55
CA ALA A 72 12.18 9.69 -9.34
C ALA A 72 12.42 8.19 -9.57
N ASP A 73 13.25 7.60 -8.70
CA ASP A 73 13.44 6.16 -8.54
C ASP A 73 12.51 5.60 -7.46
N LEU A 74 12.10 6.46 -6.51
CA LEU A 74 11.14 6.18 -5.43
C LEU A 74 10.17 7.36 -5.30
N VAL A 75 8.87 7.09 -5.30
CA VAL A 75 7.82 8.10 -5.15
C VAL A 75 7.01 7.80 -3.90
N ILE A 76 6.77 8.81 -3.06
CA ILE A 76 6.02 8.70 -1.82
C ILE A 76 4.81 9.64 -1.88
N GLY A 77 3.63 9.12 -1.56
CA GLY A 77 2.40 9.92 -1.49
C GLY A 77 1.70 10.12 -2.83
N ALA A 78 2.11 9.40 -3.87
CA ALA A 78 1.47 9.51 -5.18
C ALA A 78 0.23 8.61 -5.29
N THR A 79 -0.68 8.99 -6.18
CA THR A 79 -1.90 8.22 -6.51
C THR A 79 -1.67 7.31 -7.71
N GLU A 80 -2.64 6.43 -8.01
CA GLU A 80 -2.59 5.53 -9.17
C GLU A 80 -2.46 6.27 -10.51
N ALA A 81 -2.94 7.52 -10.59
CA ALA A 81 -2.83 8.37 -11.78
C ALA A 81 -1.38 8.62 -12.21
N HIS A 82 -0.42 8.45 -11.30
CA HIS A 82 1.00 8.67 -11.53
C HIS A 82 1.72 7.45 -12.11
N LEU A 83 1.11 6.26 -12.11
CA LEU A 83 1.75 5.05 -12.65
C LEU A 83 2.32 5.24 -14.07
N PRO A 84 1.60 5.86 -15.03
CA PRO A 84 2.10 6.02 -16.39
C PRO A 84 3.30 6.95 -16.50
N LEU A 85 3.62 7.74 -15.48
CA LEU A 85 4.76 8.65 -15.42
C LEU A 85 6.00 8.03 -14.79
N LEU A 86 5.84 6.95 -14.00
CA LEU A 86 6.94 6.32 -13.28
C LEU A 86 8.01 5.72 -14.19
N ARG A 87 9.27 5.84 -13.80
CA ARG A 87 10.36 5.17 -14.52
C ARG A 87 10.24 3.66 -14.44
N ASP A 88 10.85 2.97 -15.39
CA ASP A 88 11.06 1.53 -15.27
C ASP A 88 11.86 1.20 -13.99
N GLY A 89 11.40 0.18 -13.27
CA GLY A 89 11.94 -0.22 -11.97
C GLY A 89 11.63 0.73 -10.81
N ALA A 90 10.83 1.78 -11.02
CA ALA A 90 10.51 2.73 -9.96
C ALA A 90 9.60 2.10 -8.90
N ILE A 91 9.77 2.58 -7.68
CA ILE A 91 8.97 2.17 -6.52
C ILE A 91 7.98 3.28 -6.18
N LEU A 92 6.70 2.93 -6.09
CA LEU A 92 5.61 3.79 -5.65
C LEU A 92 5.18 3.39 -4.24
N ILE A 93 5.11 4.36 -3.35
CA ILE A 93 4.42 4.23 -2.07
C ILE A 93 3.18 5.11 -2.19
N PRO A 94 1.98 4.50 -2.24
CA PRO A 94 0.77 5.28 -2.42
C PRO A 94 0.57 6.23 -1.25
N ALA A 95 -0.11 7.35 -1.49
CA ALA A 95 -0.70 8.07 -0.38
C ALA A 95 -1.58 7.10 0.41
N VAL A 96 -1.49 7.15 1.74
CA VAL A 96 -2.54 6.52 2.56
C VAL A 96 -3.84 7.15 2.06
N PRO A 97 -4.81 6.35 1.57
CA PRO A 97 -6.07 6.92 1.13
C PRO A 97 -6.61 7.75 2.29
N PRO A 98 -7.18 8.95 2.04
CA PRO A 98 -7.84 9.68 3.10
C PRO A 98 -8.79 8.67 3.77
N ALA A 99 -8.73 8.59 5.10
CA ALA A 99 -9.71 7.83 5.86
C ALA A 99 -11.06 8.09 5.19
N GLY A 100 -11.73 7.03 4.76
CA GLY A 100 -12.89 7.12 3.87
C GLY A 100 -13.87 8.18 4.38
N PRO A 101 -14.75 8.71 3.51
CA PRO A 101 -15.81 9.60 3.99
C PRO A 101 -16.41 8.99 5.26
N PRO A 102 -16.67 9.78 6.33
CA PRO A 102 -17.25 9.25 7.56
C PRO A 102 -18.41 8.38 7.12
N GLU A 103 -18.39 7.09 7.48
CA GLU A 103 -19.48 6.18 7.14
C GLU A 103 -20.75 6.92 7.52
N ALA A 104 -21.51 7.31 6.50
CA ALA A 104 -22.77 8.00 6.68
C ALA A 104 -23.55 7.08 7.59
N GLY A 105 -23.88 7.60 8.78
CA GLY A 105 -24.33 6.80 9.90
C GLY A 105 -25.32 5.74 9.46
N GLU A 106 -25.16 4.56 10.05
CA GLU A 106 -26.15 3.49 9.99
C GLU A 106 -27.55 4.13 9.96
N PRO A 107 -28.35 3.89 8.91
CA PRO A 107 -29.73 4.34 8.93
C PRO A 107 -30.37 3.71 10.17
N PRO A 108 -31.11 4.48 11.01
CA PRO A 108 -31.76 3.92 12.17
C PRO A 108 -32.64 2.76 11.70
N GLU A 109 -32.38 1.58 12.26
CA GLU A 109 -33.14 0.36 12.00
C GLU A 109 -34.64 0.70 12.04
N ALA A 110 -35.30 0.52 10.90
CA ALA A 110 -36.74 0.55 10.84
C ALA A 110 -37.24 -0.58 11.73
N GLY A 111 -37.78 -0.20 12.88
CA GLY A 111 -38.37 -1.14 13.83
C GLY A 111 -39.47 -1.95 13.15
N GLU A 112 -39.36 -3.27 13.22
CA GLU A 112 -40.50 -4.15 13.04
C GLU A 112 -41.07 -4.54 14.42
N PRO A 113 -42.41 -4.59 14.57
CA PRO A 113 -43.06 -4.58 15.88
C PRO A 113 -43.29 -5.99 16.45
N TYR A 114 -43.11 -6.08 17.77
CA TYR A 114 -43.77 -6.97 18.75
C TYR A 114 -44.12 -8.42 18.36
N GLY A 115 -43.45 -9.36 19.04
CA GLY A 115 -43.89 -10.75 19.24
C GLY A 115 -43.42 -11.28 20.60
N THR A 116 -44.37 -11.51 21.48
CA THR A 116 -44.32 -11.92 22.90
C THR A 116 -43.70 -13.30 23.18
N ASP A 117 -42.99 -13.37 24.32
CA ASP A 117 -42.71 -14.46 25.28
C ASP A 117 -42.96 -15.94 24.91
N GLY A 118 -41.93 -16.77 25.12
CA GLY A 118 -42.06 -18.24 25.23
C GLY A 118 -40.72 -18.98 25.25
N GLU A 119 -40.24 -19.33 26.45
CA GLU A 119 -39.04 -20.14 26.71
C GLU A 119 -39.34 -21.67 26.55
N PRO A 120 -38.38 -22.59 26.80
CA PRO A 120 -37.66 -23.41 25.83
C PRO A 120 -38.09 -24.91 25.79
N SER A 121 -37.65 -25.71 24.80
CA SER A 121 -37.35 -27.16 24.92
C SER A 121 -37.04 -27.89 23.60
N GLY A 122 -36.07 -28.81 23.64
CA GLY A 122 -36.01 -30.02 22.79
C GLY A 122 -34.76 -30.15 21.89
N THR A 123 -33.63 -30.68 22.38
CA THR A 123 -33.15 -32.08 22.26
C THR A 123 -32.72 -32.57 20.87
N GLY A 124 -31.44 -32.91 20.70
CA GLY A 124 -30.95 -33.90 19.74
C GLY A 124 -29.49 -33.71 19.28
N GLU A 125 -28.53 -34.40 19.91
CA GLU A 125 -27.17 -34.60 19.37
C GLU A 125 -27.10 -35.87 18.43
N PRO A 126 -25.92 -36.39 17.98
CA PRO A 126 -25.51 -36.34 16.55
C PRO A 126 -25.13 -37.73 15.98
N TYR A 127 -25.22 -38.00 14.66
CA TYR A 127 -24.57 -39.22 14.10
C TYR A 127 -24.20 -39.14 12.61
N GLY A 128 -23.01 -39.66 12.28
CA GLY A 128 -22.55 -40.12 10.95
C GLY A 128 -21.11 -39.68 10.63
N ALA A 129 -20.04 -40.38 11.05
CA ALA A 129 -19.48 -41.67 10.59
C ALA A 129 -18.40 -41.53 9.48
N ASP A 130 -17.13 -41.75 9.91
CA ASP A 130 -16.01 -42.49 9.30
C ASP A 130 -15.59 -42.32 7.82
N GLY A 131 -14.29 -41.98 7.63
CA GLY A 131 -13.54 -42.36 6.42
C GLY A 131 -12.26 -41.55 6.13
N GLU A 132 -11.10 -42.05 6.55
CA GLU A 132 -9.75 -41.75 6.01
C GLU A 132 -8.98 -43.09 5.90
N PRO A 133 -7.83 -43.26 5.18
CA PRO A 133 -7.02 -42.38 4.31
C PRO A 133 -6.51 -43.15 3.04
N PRO A 134 -5.30 -42.96 2.44
CA PRO A 134 -4.45 -41.79 2.12
C PRO A 134 -4.17 -41.64 0.59
N ALA A 135 -3.68 -40.48 0.12
CA ALA A 135 -3.05 -40.35 -1.20
C ALA A 135 -1.79 -39.48 -1.13
N GLY A 136 -0.70 -39.98 -1.74
CA GLY A 136 0.67 -39.47 -1.61
C GLY A 136 0.95 -38.12 -2.29
N PRO A 137 2.24 -37.73 -2.35
CA PRO A 137 2.65 -36.38 -2.70
C PRO A 137 2.56 -36.14 -4.21
N SER A 138 1.47 -35.53 -4.64
CA SER A 138 1.37 -34.95 -5.99
C SER A 138 2.12 -33.62 -6.03
N GLY A 139 3.38 -33.69 -6.42
CA GLY A 139 4.06 -32.55 -7.02
C GLY A 139 3.49 -32.29 -8.41
N THR A 140 2.84 -31.15 -8.58
CA THR A 140 2.55 -30.53 -9.88
C THR A 140 2.70 -29.03 -9.72
N GLY A 141 3.31 -28.41 -10.73
CA GLY A 141 4.01 -27.14 -10.68
C GLY A 141 3.28 -26.03 -9.93
N GLY A 142 4.05 -25.33 -9.09
CA GLY A 142 3.63 -24.08 -8.49
C GLY A 142 3.28 -23.10 -9.61
N GLU A 143 1.98 -22.94 -9.83
CA GLU A 143 1.44 -21.69 -10.34
C GLU A 143 2.00 -20.57 -9.43
N PRO A 144 2.41 -19.40 -9.95
CA PRO A 144 2.71 -18.26 -9.10
C PRO A 144 1.39 -17.81 -8.45
N SER A 145 0.97 -18.52 -7.42
CA SER A 145 -0.17 -18.20 -6.57
C SER A 145 0.29 -17.10 -5.62
N GLY A 146 0.43 -15.93 -6.19
CA GLY A 146 0.38 -14.69 -5.47
C GLY A 146 -0.75 -13.91 -6.10
N THR A 147 -1.92 -13.88 -5.46
CA THR A 147 -2.98 -12.90 -5.78
C THR A 147 -2.36 -11.52 -5.57
N GLY A 148 -1.79 -10.95 -6.63
CA GLY A 148 -1.34 -9.57 -6.66
C GLY A 148 -2.57 -8.68 -6.77
N GLY A 149 -2.53 -7.52 -6.12
CA GLY A 149 -3.63 -6.58 -6.15
C GLY A 149 -3.87 -6.04 -7.57
N VAL A 150 -5.10 -5.62 -7.85
CA VAL A 150 -5.40 -4.83 -9.05
C VAL A 150 -5.19 -3.36 -8.71
N LEU A 151 -4.40 -2.65 -9.51
CA LEU A 151 -4.17 -1.20 -9.35
C LEU A 151 -4.26 -0.55 -10.72
N ALA A 152 -5.07 0.51 -10.85
CA ALA A 152 -5.44 1.11 -12.13
C ALA A 152 -5.93 0.11 -13.20
N GLY A 153 -6.60 -0.97 -12.81
CA GLY A 153 -7.07 -2.02 -13.72
C GLY A 153 -5.97 -2.94 -14.28
N LEU A 154 -4.74 -2.80 -13.80
CA LEU A 154 -3.62 -3.65 -14.20
C LEU A 154 -3.51 -4.86 -13.26
N PRO A 155 -3.33 -6.08 -13.80
CA PRO A 155 -3.06 -7.24 -12.97
C PRO A 155 -1.67 -7.07 -12.35
N GLY A 156 -1.64 -6.97 -11.02
CA GLY A 156 -0.41 -6.99 -10.25
C GLY A 156 0.07 -8.41 -10.00
N VAL A 157 1.38 -8.59 -9.88
CA VAL A 157 2.00 -9.84 -9.41
C VAL A 157 2.62 -9.56 -8.05
N ARG A 158 2.23 -10.33 -7.04
CA ARG A 158 2.86 -10.22 -5.72
C ARG A 158 4.30 -10.70 -5.83
N VAL A 159 5.26 -9.82 -5.54
CA VAL A 159 6.70 -10.13 -5.60
C VAL A 159 7.19 -10.65 -4.25
N ARG A 160 6.73 -10.02 -3.17
CA ARG A 160 6.97 -10.40 -1.77
C ARG A 160 5.94 -9.71 -0.88
N ASP A 161 5.96 -10.00 0.42
CA ASP A 161 5.10 -9.33 1.39
C ASP A 161 5.24 -7.81 1.30
N GLY A 162 4.10 -7.13 1.17
CA GLY A 162 4.02 -5.67 1.02
C GLY A 162 4.51 -5.12 -0.33
N ILE A 163 4.89 -5.94 -1.32
CA ILE A 163 5.29 -5.45 -2.66
C ILE A 163 4.53 -6.16 -3.78
N THR A 164 3.85 -5.35 -4.60
CA THR A 164 3.19 -5.79 -5.83
C THR A 164 3.85 -5.15 -7.05
N GLY A 165 4.24 -5.95 -8.03
CA GLY A 165 4.78 -5.49 -9.31
C GLY A 165 3.67 -5.32 -10.35
N TYR A 166 3.71 -4.24 -11.10
CA TYR A 166 2.79 -3.95 -12.21
C TYR A 166 3.57 -3.76 -13.50
N ARG A 167 3.14 -4.45 -14.56
CA ARG A 167 3.72 -4.28 -15.90
C ARG A 167 2.92 -3.23 -16.67
N LEU A 168 3.57 -2.10 -16.97
CA LEU A 168 2.95 -0.97 -17.69
C LEU A 168 3.13 -1.06 -19.21
N GLY A 169 3.99 -1.97 -19.69
CA GLY A 169 4.27 -2.14 -21.11
C GLY A 169 5.41 -3.15 -21.33
N PRO A 170 5.84 -3.34 -22.60
CA PRO A 170 6.95 -4.23 -22.91
C PRO A 170 8.23 -3.74 -22.24
N GLY A 171 8.74 -4.52 -21.29
CA GLY A 171 9.97 -4.20 -20.55
C GLY A 171 9.86 -3.01 -19.59
N ARG A 172 8.63 -2.61 -19.21
CA ARG A 172 8.42 -1.57 -18.20
C ARG A 172 7.63 -2.11 -17.02
N GLU A 173 8.29 -2.16 -15.87
CA GLU A 173 7.73 -2.65 -14.61
C GLU A 173 7.88 -1.61 -13.51
N VAL A 174 6.89 -1.54 -12.64
CA VAL A 174 6.90 -0.66 -11.46
C VAL A 174 6.46 -1.46 -10.24
N PHE A 175 6.88 -1.03 -9.05
CA PHE A 175 6.61 -1.74 -7.81
C PHE A 175 5.82 -0.84 -6.86
N VAL A 176 4.73 -1.35 -6.32
CA VAL A 176 3.92 -0.66 -5.32
C VAL A 176 4.18 -1.28 -3.97
N LEU A 177 4.55 -0.45 -2.99
CA LEU A 177 4.68 -0.84 -1.59
C LEU A 177 3.39 -0.58 -0.85
N ASP A 178 2.81 -1.62 -0.28
CA ASP A 178 1.76 -1.47 0.72
C ASP A 178 2.40 -1.30 2.10
N MET A 179 2.12 -0.17 2.74
CA MET A 179 2.68 0.19 4.04
C MET A 179 1.80 -0.31 5.21
N SER A 180 0.71 -1.01 4.91
CA SER A 180 -0.27 -1.53 5.88
C SER A 180 0.16 -2.87 6.52
N CYS A 181 1.37 -3.36 6.23
CA CYS A 181 1.89 -4.66 6.67
C CYS A 181 2.73 -4.64 7.96
#